data_AF-A0A957MBY3-F1
#
_entry.id   AF-A0A957MBY3-F1
#
_cell.length_a   1.000
_cell.length_b   1.000
_cell.length_c   1.000
_cell.angle_alpha   90.00
_cell.angle_beta   90.00
_cell.angle_gamma   90.00
#
_symmetry.space_group_name_H-M   'P 1'
#
loop_
_entity.id
_entity.type
_entity.pdbx_description
1 polymer ?
#
loop_
_entity_poly.entity_id
_entity_poly.type
_entity_poly.pdbx_seq_one_letter_code
_entity_poly.pdbx_strand_id
1 'polypeptide(L)'
;EMAVAIKDMHVRGAGLIGAAAGYGMYLATMQAPRTSPEVFRASVAAMGDQLKATRPTAVNLAWAVDRQLAAMDAAGSEIDAQMAAVKQTAQTIADEDAEFCRRIGEHGVALIEEISRRK
;
A
#
# COMPACT_ATOMS: atom_id res chain seq x y z
N GLU A 1 5.47 -2.91 13.89
CA GLU A 1 5.66 -1.44 13.92
C GLU A 1 4.74 -0.69 12.96
N MET A 2 4.68 -1.04 11.67
CA MET A 2 3.79 -0.35 10.71
C MET A 2 2.32 -0.27 11.16
N ALA A 3 1.77 -1.37 11.70
CA ALA A 3 0.41 -1.39 12.23
C ALA A 3 0.17 -0.35 13.34
N VAL A 4 1.15 -0.17 14.24
CA VAL A 4 1.11 0.87 15.28
C VAL A 4 1.18 2.25 14.64
N ALA A 5 2.08 2.48 13.69
CA ALA A 5 2.21 3.77 13.02
C ALA A 5 0.92 4.20 12.29
N ILE A 6 0.20 3.26 11.67
CA ILE A 6 -1.10 3.53 11.02
C ILE A 6 -2.21 3.75 12.06
N LYS A 7 -2.29 2.88 13.08
CA LYS A 7 -3.32 2.94 14.14
C LYS A 7 -3.22 4.24 14.96
N ASP A 8 -2.01 4.60 15.37
CA ASP A 8 -1.74 5.75 16.23
C ASP A 8 -1.51 7.04 15.42
N MET A 9 -1.78 6.99 14.11
CA MET A 9 -1.75 8.12 13.19
C MET A 9 -0.40 8.84 13.09
N HIS A 10 0.73 8.15 13.33
CA HIS A 10 2.05 8.63 12.95
C HIS A 10 2.14 8.89 11.44
N VAL A 11 1.42 8.08 10.66
CA VAL A 11 1.14 8.31 9.24
C VAL A 11 -0.35 8.60 9.03
N ARG A 12 -0.68 9.63 8.24
CA ARG A 12 -2.07 10.06 7.99
C ARG A 12 -2.24 10.64 6.59
N GLY A 13 -3.47 10.57 6.07
CA GLY A 13 -3.82 10.92 4.68
C GLY A 13 -4.02 9.67 3.83
N ALA A 14 -5.02 9.68 2.95
CA ALA A 14 -5.45 8.47 2.23
C ALA A 14 -4.32 7.87 1.38
N GLY A 15 -3.61 8.69 0.59
CA GLY A 15 -2.47 8.28 -0.23
C GLY A 15 -1.31 7.69 0.60
N LEU A 16 -0.84 8.44 1.60
CA LEU A 16 0.23 7.99 2.50
C LEU A 16 -0.13 6.70 3.25
N ILE A 17 -1.37 6.54 3.70
CA ILE A 17 -1.82 5.30 4.36
C ILE A 17 -1.76 4.13 3.38
N GLY A 18 -2.15 4.32 2.12
CA GLY A 18 -2.03 3.29 1.08
C GLY A 18 -0.58 2.89 0.81
N ALA A 19 0.32 3.86 0.65
CA ALA A 19 1.76 3.61 0.47
C ALA A 19 2.38 2.89 1.70
N ALA A 20 2.07 3.37 2.91
CA ALA A 20 2.52 2.77 4.16
C ALA A 20 2.03 1.33 4.31
N ALA A 21 0.78 1.05 3.91
CA ALA A 21 0.23 -0.30 3.88
C ALA A 21 0.97 -1.21 2.89
N GLY A 22 1.27 -0.69 1.69
CA GLY A 22 2.06 -1.39 0.68
C GLY A 22 3.42 -1.84 1.21
N TYR A 23 4.18 -0.95 1.84
CA TYR A 23 5.44 -1.32 2.49
C TYR A 23 5.25 -2.16 3.75
N GLY A 24 4.14 -1.98 4.47
CA GLY A 24 3.76 -2.84 5.60
C GLY A 24 3.63 -4.31 5.19
N MET A 25 3.04 -4.58 4.02
CA MET A 25 2.97 -5.93 3.46
C MET A 25 4.36 -6.46 3.08
N TYR A 26 5.23 -5.62 2.51
CA TYR A 26 6.61 -6.04 2.26
C TYR A 26 7.35 -6.42 3.55
N LEU A 27 7.22 -5.62 4.62
CA LEU A 27 7.77 -5.94 5.93
C LEU A 27 7.17 -7.25 6.51
N ALA A 28 5.88 -7.51 6.25
CA ALA A 28 5.25 -8.77 6.62
C ALA A 28 5.92 -9.97 5.92
N THR A 29 6.26 -9.86 4.63
CA THR A 29 7.02 -10.93 3.94
C THR A 29 8.40 -11.19 4.54
N MET A 30 9.05 -10.16 5.10
CA MET A 30 10.35 -10.32 5.75
C MET A 30 10.25 -11.02 7.10
N GLN A 31 9.09 -10.97 7.76
CA GLN A 31 8.82 -11.60 9.06
C GLN A 31 8.15 -12.97 8.93
N ALA A 32 7.55 -13.28 7.79
CA ALA A 32 6.82 -14.51 7.57
C ALA A 32 7.77 -15.75 7.58
N PRO A 33 7.35 -16.87 8.20
CA PRO A 33 8.11 -18.11 8.16
C PRO A 33 8.17 -18.67 6.73
N ARG A 34 9.37 -19.10 6.32
CA ARG A 34 9.64 -19.64 4.97
C ARG A 34 9.63 -21.16 4.91
N THR A 35 8.86 -21.81 5.80
CA THR A 35 8.80 -23.27 5.92
C THR A 35 8.21 -23.94 4.68
N SER A 36 7.18 -23.33 4.11
CA SER A 36 6.61 -23.71 2.81
C SER A 36 5.96 -22.48 2.15
N PRO A 37 5.76 -22.48 0.82
CA PRO A 37 5.04 -21.42 0.13
C PRO A 37 3.62 -21.17 0.67
N GLU A 38 2.94 -22.20 1.14
CA GLU A 38 1.58 -22.10 1.69
C GLU A 38 1.59 -21.45 3.07
N VAL A 39 2.50 -21.88 3.95
CA VAL A 39 2.68 -21.31 5.29
C VAL A 39 3.10 -19.84 5.20
N PHE A 40 4.02 -19.53 4.29
CA PHE A 40 4.47 -18.18 4.01
C PHE A 40 3.30 -17.28 3.59
N ARG A 41 2.54 -17.68 2.55
CA ARG A 41 1.39 -16.92 2.04
C ARG A 41 0.32 -16.72 3.11
N ALA A 42 -0.04 -17.78 3.85
CA ALA A 42 -1.03 -17.70 4.92
C ALA A 42 -0.61 -16.72 6.03
N SER A 43 0.68 -16.72 6.39
CA SER A 43 1.22 -15.81 7.39
C SER A 43 1.20 -14.35 6.92
N VAL A 44 1.57 -14.10 5.65
CA VAL A 44 1.50 -12.76 5.05
C VAL A 44 0.06 -12.25 4.96
N ALA A 45 -0.89 -13.11 4.55
CA ALA A 45 -2.31 -12.76 4.50
C ALA A 45 -2.85 -12.40 5.88
N ALA A 46 -2.56 -13.20 6.91
CA ALA A 46 -2.98 -12.92 8.28
C ALA A 46 -2.42 -11.59 8.81
N MET A 47 -1.16 -11.27 8.51
CA MET A 47 -0.57 -9.96 8.85
C MET A 47 -1.23 -8.81 8.06
N GLY A 48 -1.63 -9.04 6.82
CA GLY A 48 -2.41 -8.10 6.02
C GLY A 48 -3.78 -7.79 6.63
N ASP A 49 -4.49 -8.80 7.12
CA ASP A 49 -5.76 -8.62 7.82
C ASP A 49 -5.59 -7.82 9.12
N GLN A 50 -4.54 -8.10 9.88
CA GLN A 50 -4.18 -7.28 11.05
C GLN A 50 -3.92 -5.83 10.67
N LEU A 51 -3.25 -5.59 9.53
CA LEU A 51 -2.98 -4.25 9.03
C LEU A 51 -4.28 -3.52 8.67
N LYS A 52 -5.20 -4.17 7.94
CA LYS A 52 -6.53 -3.61 7.62
C LYS A 52 -7.34 -3.27 8.88
N ALA A 53 -7.27 -4.12 9.91
CA ALA A 53 -7.98 -3.92 11.16
C ALA A 53 -7.51 -2.68 11.94
N THR A 54 -6.33 -2.12 11.65
CA THR A 54 -5.84 -0.90 12.32
C THR A 54 -6.76 0.29 12.07
N ARG A 55 -7.34 0.40 10.85
CA ARG A 55 -8.25 1.47 10.44
C ARG A 55 -9.27 0.96 9.41
N PRO A 56 -10.34 0.27 9.85
CA PRO A 56 -11.26 -0.46 8.95
C PRO A 56 -11.97 0.40 7.89
N THR A 57 -12.09 1.70 8.12
CA THR A 57 -12.73 2.66 7.19
C THR A 57 -11.75 3.27 6.17
N ALA A 58 -10.44 3.00 6.29
CA ALA A 58 -9.45 3.52 5.37
C ALA A 58 -9.45 2.68 4.07
N VAL A 59 -10.16 3.14 3.04
CA VAL A 59 -10.29 2.39 1.78
C VAL A 59 -8.94 2.15 1.10
N ASN A 60 -8.04 3.16 1.07
CA ASN A 60 -6.71 3.02 0.48
C ASN A 60 -5.83 1.99 1.21
N LEU A 61 -6.04 1.77 2.52
CA LEU A 61 -5.38 0.72 3.29
C LEU A 61 -5.80 -0.66 2.79
N ALA A 62 -7.12 -0.90 2.72
CA ALA A 62 -7.66 -2.17 2.24
C ALA A 62 -7.23 -2.46 0.80
N TRP A 63 -7.39 -1.46 -0.08
CA TRP A 63 -6.97 -1.55 -1.49
C TRP A 63 -5.48 -1.90 -1.65
N ALA A 64 -4.60 -1.24 -0.88
CA ALA A 64 -3.16 -1.50 -0.98
C ALA A 64 -2.80 -2.91 -0.51
N VAL A 65 -3.42 -3.39 0.58
CA VAL A 65 -3.21 -4.77 1.07
C VAL A 65 -3.73 -5.79 0.04
N ASP A 66 -4.92 -5.57 -0.51
CA ASP A 66 -5.50 -6.49 -1.51
C ASP A 66 -4.66 -6.55 -2.79
N ARG A 67 -4.17 -5.40 -3.27
CA ARG A 67 -3.27 -5.32 -4.41
C ARG A 67 -1.96 -6.08 -4.17
N GLN A 68 -1.42 -6.01 -2.95
CA GLN A 68 -0.21 -6.74 -2.59
C GLN A 68 -0.41 -8.25 -2.57
N LEU A 69 -1.53 -8.72 -2.01
CA LEU A 69 -1.87 -10.14 -1.99
C LEU A 69 -2.06 -10.67 -3.42
N ALA A 70 -2.75 -9.93 -4.29
CA ALA A 70 -2.91 -10.29 -5.69
C ALA A 70 -1.56 -10.35 -6.44
N ALA A 71 -0.64 -9.41 -6.20
CA ALA A 71 0.69 -9.41 -6.79
C ALA A 71 1.54 -10.60 -6.30
N MET A 72 1.42 -10.95 -5.03
CA MET A 72 2.07 -12.12 -4.45
C MET A 72 1.56 -13.42 -5.10
N ASP A 73 0.24 -13.57 -5.25
CA ASP A 73 -0.36 -14.76 -5.86
C ASP A 73 0.03 -14.90 -7.35
N ALA A 74 0.08 -13.79 -8.08
CA ALA A 74 0.51 -13.76 -9.47
C ALA A 74 1.98 -14.17 -9.67
N ALA A 75 2.82 -14.04 -8.64
CA ALA A 75 4.24 -14.41 -8.68
C ALA A 75 4.49 -15.92 -8.52
N GLY A 76 3.45 -16.74 -8.33
CA GLY A 76 3.57 -18.20 -8.23
C GLY A 76 3.88 -18.68 -6.81
N SER A 77 4.70 -19.73 -6.68
CA SER A 77 5.01 -20.38 -5.40
C SER A 77 6.42 -20.11 -4.86
N GLU A 78 7.31 -19.54 -5.69
CA GLU A 78 8.67 -19.24 -5.26
C GLU A 78 8.67 -18.04 -4.31
N ILE A 79 9.08 -18.26 -3.05
CA ILE A 79 9.03 -17.25 -1.99
C ILE A 79 9.82 -16.00 -2.38
N ASP A 80 11.00 -16.15 -2.98
CA ASP A 80 11.82 -15.00 -3.37
C ASP A 80 11.17 -14.20 -4.50
N ALA A 81 10.47 -14.86 -5.43
CA ALA A 81 9.70 -14.19 -6.48
C ALA A 81 8.49 -13.44 -5.90
N GLN A 82 7.79 -14.04 -4.93
CA GLN A 82 6.71 -13.41 -4.19
C GLN A 82 7.18 -12.16 -3.43
N MET A 83 8.30 -12.25 -2.72
CA MET A 83 8.90 -11.11 -2.01
C MET A 83 9.29 -9.98 -2.96
N ALA A 84 9.88 -10.32 -4.12
CA ALA A 84 10.23 -9.34 -5.14
C ALA A 84 8.98 -8.64 -5.71
N ALA A 85 7.91 -9.40 -5.99
CA ALA A 85 6.66 -8.86 -6.50
C ALA A 85 5.97 -7.93 -5.49
N VAL A 86 5.95 -8.29 -4.21
CA VAL A 86 5.38 -7.46 -3.13
C VAL A 86 6.20 -6.18 -2.93
N LYS A 87 7.53 -6.27 -2.97
CA LYS A 87 8.40 -5.08 -2.91
C LYS A 87 8.16 -4.12 -4.07
N GLN A 88 8.14 -4.66 -5.29
CA GLN A 88 7.92 -3.86 -6.49
C GLN A 88 6.54 -3.20 -6.45
N THR A 89 5.52 -3.94 -6.03
CA THR A 89 4.15 -3.43 -5.92
C THR A 89 4.03 -2.36 -4.84
N ALA A 90 4.76 -2.46 -3.72
CA ALA A 90 4.81 -1.41 -2.70
C ALA A 90 5.34 -0.09 -3.28
N GLN A 91 6.44 -0.17 -4.03
CA GLN A 91 7.05 0.98 -4.70
C GLN A 91 6.08 1.58 -5.73
N THR A 92 5.48 0.75 -6.57
CA THR A 92 4.51 1.19 -7.58
C THR A 92 3.32 1.91 -6.96
N ILE A 93 2.77 1.43 -5.84
CA ILE A 93 1.69 2.12 -5.12
C ILE A 93 2.11 3.54 -4.70
N ALA A 94 3.33 3.68 -4.14
CA ALA A 94 3.83 4.97 -3.69
C ALA A 94 4.09 5.94 -4.86
N ASP A 95 4.68 5.43 -5.95
CA ASP A 95 4.99 6.21 -7.15
C ASP A 95 3.72 6.68 -7.87
N GLU A 96 2.71 5.80 -7.98
CA GLU A 96 1.41 6.14 -8.56
C GLU A 96 0.69 7.23 -7.74
N ASP A 97 0.70 7.14 -6.41
CA ASP A 97 0.08 8.16 -5.54
C ASP A 97 0.74 9.54 -5.72
N ALA A 98 2.08 9.58 -5.74
CA ALA A 98 2.83 10.81 -5.98
C ALA A 98 2.52 11.41 -7.36
N GLU A 99 2.46 10.55 -8.38
CA GLU A 99 2.13 10.95 -9.75
C GLU A 99 0.68 11.46 -9.88
N PHE A 100 -0.28 10.81 -9.21
CA PHE A 100 -1.67 11.28 -9.18
C PHE A 100 -1.79 12.65 -8.49
N CYS A 101 -1.09 12.86 -7.38
CA CYS A 101 -1.04 14.17 -6.72
C CYS A 101 -0.47 15.25 -7.66
N ARG A 102 0.62 14.96 -8.37
CA ARG A 102 1.22 15.89 -9.35
C ARG A 102 0.21 16.25 -10.43
N ARG A 103 -0.41 15.24 -11.06
CA ARG A 103 -1.38 15.44 -12.14
C ARG A 103 -2.63 16.20 -11.69
N ILE A 104 -3.14 15.94 -10.49
CA ILE A 104 -4.26 16.70 -9.91
C ILE A 104 -3.87 18.19 -9.80
N GLY A 105 -2.64 18.49 -9.34
CA GLY A 105 -2.13 19.85 -9.28
C GLY A 105 -2.04 20.52 -10.65
N GLU A 106 -1.47 19.84 -11.65
CA GLU A 106 -1.32 20.35 -13.01
C GLU A 106 -2.65 20.60 -13.71
N HIS A 107 -3.65 19.75 -13.49
CA HIS A 107 -4.98 19.95 -14.04
C HIS A 107 -5.77 21.02 -13.25
N GLY A 108 -5.52 21.14 -11.95
CA GLY A 108 -6.22 22.08 -11.07
C GLY A 108 -5.76 23.53 -11.18
N VAL A 109 -4.47 23.78 -11.44
CA VAL A 109 -3.89 25.14 -11.42
C VAL A 109 -4.57 26.08 -12.40
N ALA A 110 -4.85 25.62 -13.63
CA ALA A 110 -5.50 26.44 -14.65
C ALA A 110 -6.90 26.89 -14.23
N LEU A 111 -7.66 26.01 -13.54
CA LEU A 111 -9.00 26.32 -13.04
C LEU A 111 -8.95 27.34 -11.91
N ILE A 112 -8.00 27.20 -10.99
CA ILE A 112 -7.81 28.13 -9.87
C ILE A 112 -7.45 29.52 -10.41
N GLU A 113 -6.54 29.60 -11.38
CA GLU A 113 -6.16 30.87 -12.01
C GLU A 113 -7.33 31.52 -12.76
N GLU A 114 -8.13 30.75 -13.49
CA GLU A 114 -9.32 31.24 -14.18
C GLU A 114 -10.32 31.85 -13.19
N ILE A 115 -10.61 31.16 -12.09
CA ILE A 115 -11.51 31.65 -11.04
C ILE A 115 -10.93 32.92 -10.39
N SER A 116 -9.62 32.95 -10.13
CA SER A 116 -8.96 34.12 -9.52
C SER A 116 -9.03 35.36 -10.41
N ARG A 117 -8.90 35.22 -11.74
CA ARG A 117 -8.99 36.35 -12.69
C ARG A 117 -10.41 36.92 -12.83
N ARG A 118 -11.44 36.17 -12.44
CA ARG A 118 -12.86 36.57 -12.50
C ARG A 118 -13.36 37.26 -11.23
N LYS A 119 -12.59 37.24 -10.15
CA LYS A 119 -12.89 37.96 -8.90
C LYS A 119 -12.38 39.38 -8.97
#